data_AF-A0A1Q9EXL1-F1
#
_entry.id   AF-A0A1Q9EXL1-F1
#
_cell.length_a   1.000
_cell.length_b   1.000
_cell.length_c   1.000
_cell.angle_alpha   90.00
_cell.angle_beta   90.00
_cell.angle_gamma   90.00
#
_symmetry.space_group_name_H-M   'P 1'
#
loop_
_entity.id
_entity.type
_entity.pdbx_description
1 polymer ?
#
loop_
_entity_poly.entity_id
_entity_poly.type
_entity_poly.pdbx_seq_one_letter_code
_entity_poly.pdbx_strand_id
1 'polypeptide(L)'
;MTRFALCTCSLLLAAVRDTAAEPLLTIIISRHGVRTPYPPCGEGNLTKESMTNYTSKPFPACWPPGADTSEIWGTSVTAALTPHGGQQIKNMGGWMGRANFSSVKCNEVAVYADTHSRRDIETATNWTAGAFPSCDALHAEDVIYGDPDKQLFNDGTNDTLCQYPSKDVILALLGGSDGGFAALRDSWGSEIDTIDRVVNCCPVNMCGTQPCNLSAIPITYEGKPWAATGGGHDLAIFWAEFFLLEYLNGNKQFALGQLSS
;
A
#
# COMPACT_ATOMS: atom_id res chain seq x y z
N MET A 1 -38.37 -41.43 -54.12
CA MET A 1 -37.08 -41.57 -53.41
C MET A 1 -36.31 -40.28 -53.57
N THR A 2 -36.43 -39.38 -52.61
CA THR A 2 -35.96 -37.99 -52.69
C THR A 2 -34.63 -37.90 -51.96
N ARG A 3 -33.56 -37.53 -52.68
CA ARG A 3 -32.21 -37.36 -52.10
C ARG A 3 -32.11 -35.96 -51.48
N PHE A 4 -31.87 -35.89 -50.17
CA PHE A 4 -31.44 -34.67 -49.49
C PHE A 4 -29.93 -34.52 -49.65
N ALA A 5 -29.49 -33.40 -50.23
CA ALA A 5 -28.09 -32.99 -50.26
C ALA A 5 -27.80 -32.22 -48.96
N LEU A 6 -26.94 -32.77 -48.10
CA LEU A 6 -26.33 -32.01 -47.01
C LEU A 6 -25.29 -31.06 -47.60
N CYS A 7 -25.57 -29.77 -47.55
CA CYS A 7 -24.60 -28.71 -47.80
C CYS A 7 -23.93 -28.38 -46.45
N THR A 8 -22.77 -28.98 -46.18
CA THR A 8 -21.91 -28.61 -45.04
C THR A 8 -21.30 -27.25 -45.31
N CYS A 9 -21.86 -26.21 -44.68
CA CYS A 9 -21.26 -24.89 -44.63
C CYS A 9 -20.14 -24.92 -43.58
N SER A 10 -18.91 -25.19 -44.02
CA SER A 10 -17.71 -25.02 -43.20
C SER A 10 -17.52 -23.53 -42.90
N LEU A 11 -18.03 -23.09 -41.75
CA LEU A 11 -17.66 -21.81 -41.15
C LEU A 11 -16.17 -21.86 -40.77
N LEU A 12 -15.33 -21.40 -41.69
CA LEU A 12 -13.99 -20.94 -41.39
C LEU A 12 -14.12 -19.71 -40.49
N LEU A 13 -14.11 -19.90 -39.17
CA LEU A 13 -13.71 -18.85 -38.24
C LEU A 13 -12.23 -18.56 -38.51
N ALA A 14 -11.96 -17.66 -39.44
CA ALA A 14 -10.71 -16.92 -39.43
C ALA A 14 -10.75 -16.07 -38.17
N ALA A 15 -10.12 -16.56 -37.09
CA ALA A 15 -9.77 -15.74 -35.96
C ALA A 15 -8.87 -14.63 -36.52
N VAL A 16 -9.45 -13.45 -36.73
CA VAL A 16 -8.71 -12.22 -36.89
C VAL A 16 -8.00 -12.03 -35.55
N ARG A 17 -6.79 -12.57 -35.44
CA ARG A 17 -5.82 -12.11 -34.46
C ARG A 17 -5.54 -10.68 -34.89
N ASP A 18 -6.26 -9.77 -34.28
CA ASP A 18 -5.93 -8.36 -34.29
C ASP A 18 -4.45 -8.30 -33.93
N THR A 19 -3.60 -7.96 -34.89
CA THR A 19 -2.17 -7.79 -34.68
C THR A 19 -2.01 -6.48 -33.92
N ALA A 20 -2.40 -6.51 -32.64
CA ALA A 20 -2.15 -5.43 -31.72
C ALA A 20 -0.65 -5.17 -31.78
N ALA A 21 -0.28 -3.93 -32.12
CA ALA A 21 1.11 -3.53 -32.19
C ALA A 21 1.80 -3.86 -30.86
N GLU A 22 2.91 -4.57 -30.91
CA GLU A 22 3.69 -4.85 -29.70
C GLU A 22 4.20 -3.52 -29.12
N PRO A 23 4.03 -3.29 -27.80
CA PRO A 23 4.49 -2.05 -27.18
C PRO A 23 6.02 -1.94 -27.29
N LEU A 24 6.52 -0.80 -27.77
CA LEU A 24 7.96 -0.53 -27.90
C LEU A 24 8.68 -0.43 -26.54
N LEU A 25 7.94 -0.06 -25.49
CA LEU A 25 8.44 0.08 -24.12
C LEU A 25 7.27 -0.12 -23.15
N THR A 26 7.52 -0.87 -22.08
CA THR A 26 6.60 -0.96 -20.94
C THR A 26 7.27 -0.38 -19.71
N ILE A 27 6.60 0.55 -19.04
CA ILE A 27 7.04 1.12 -17.75
C ILE A 27 6.06 0.64 -16.68
N ILE A 28 6.57 0.00 -15.64
CA ILE A 28 5.78 -0.43 -14.48
C ILE A 28 6.23 0.41 -13.29
N ILE A 29 5.30 1.17 -12.74
CA ILE A 29 5.49 1.88 -11.47
C ILE A 29 4.66 1.11 -10.45
N SER A 30 5.33 0.46 -9.51
CA SER A 30 4.70 -0.37 -8.48
C SER A 30 4.96 0.21 -7.10
N ARG A 31 3.95 0.14 -6.24
CA ARG A 31 4.17 0.19 -4.79
C ARG A 31 4.88 -1.10 -4.34
N HIS A 32 5.57 -1.06 -3.20
CA HIS A 32 5.98 -2.27 -2.50
C HIS A 32 4.81 -3.23 -2.22
N GLY A 33 5.14 -4.49 -1.97
CA GLY A 33 4.19 -5.48 -1.48
C GLY A 33 3.71 -5.23 -0.04
N VAL A 34 2.94 -6.19 0.49
CA VAL A 34 2.39 -6.13 1.85
C VAL A 34 3.52 -6.08 2.86
N ARG A 35 3.51 -5.03 3.69
CA ARG A 35 4.51 -4.78 4.74
C ARG A 35 3.89 -4.82 6.12
N THR A 36 4.73 -4.90 7.15
CA THR A 36 4.30 -4.55 8.50
C THR A 36 3.89 -3.07 8.57
N PRO A 37 2.93 -2.71 9.43
CA PRO A 37 2.46 -1.33 9.56
C PRO A 37 3.53 -0.40 10.15
N TYR A 38 3.43 0.90 9.85
CA TYR A 38 4.14 1.94 10.59
C TYR A 38 3.46 2.15 11.96
N PRO A 39 4.12 2.76 12.95
CA PRO A 39 3.41 3.31 14.10
C PRO A 39 2.58 4.56 13.70
N PRO A 40 1.61 4.97 14.52
CA PRO A 40 0.93 6.27 14.35
C PRO A 40 1.93 7.43 14.30
N CYS A 41 1.57 8.52 13.61
CA CYS A 41 2.41 9.71 13.51
C CYS A 41 2.83 10.24 14.89
N GLY A 42 4.14 10.43 15.09
CA GLY A 42 4.71 10.91 16.37
C GLY A 42 5.07 9.80 17.36
N GLU A 43 4.67 8.56 17.09
CA GLU A 43 5.09 7.40 17.89
C GLU A 43 6.38 6.81 17.32
N GLY A 44 7.33 6.48 18.20
CA GLY A 44 8.64 5.94 17.79
C GLY A 44 8.61 4.46 17.42
N ASN A 45 7.69 3.68 18.01
CA ASN A 45 7.56 2.24 17.80
C ASN A 45 6.11 1.81 17.88
N LEU A 46 5.74 0.78 17.12
CA LEU A 46 4.43 0.17 17.18
C LEU A 46 4.38 -0.84 18.33
N THR A 47 3.92 -0.40 19.50
CA THR A 47 3.78 -1.24 20.70
C THR A 47 2.35 -1.28 21.20
N LYS A 48 1.99 -2.31 21.98
CA LYS A 48 0.66 -2.38 22.61
C LYS A 48 0.35 -1.15 23.43
N GLU A 49 1.32 -0.70 24.21
CA GLU A 49 1.23 0.50 25.02
C GLU A 49 0.95 1.74 24.16
N SER A 50 1.73 1.97 23.09
CA SER A 50 1.49 3.10 22.17
C SER A 50 0.08 3.08 21.58
N MET A 51 -0.45 1.88 21.29
CA MET A 51 -1.76 1.73 20.69
C MET A 51 -2.93 1.84 21.68
N THR A 52 -2.73 1.58 22.97
CA THR A 52 -3.80 1.71 23.99
C THR A 52 -4.36 3.13 24.08
N ASN A 53 -3.58 4.14 23.67
CA ASN A 53 -4.05 5.52 23.62
C ASN A 53 -5.08 5.75 22.52
N TYR A 54 -5.12 4.92 21.47
CA TYR A 54 -5.90 5.17 20.25
C TYR A 54 -7.10 4.24 20.08
N THR A 55 -7.38 3.37 21.05
CA THR A 55 -8.55 2.49 21.03
C THR A 55 -8.90 2.03 22.45
N SER A 56 -10.21 1.87 22.71
CA SER A 56 -10.71 1.25 23.95
C SER A 56 -10.99 -0.24 23.82
N LYS A 57 -10.78 -0.83 22.64
CA LYS A 57 -11.01 -2.25 22.39
C LYS A 57 -9.88 -3.09 23.01
N PRO A 58 -10.21 -4.30 23.49
CA PRO A 58 -9.16 -5.23 23.88
C PRO A 58 -8.36 -5.65 22.64
N PHE A 59 -7.05 -5.65 22.78
CA PHE A 59 -6.16 -6.17 21.75
C PHE A 59 -6.19 -7.70 21.72
N PRO A 60 -6.24 -8.32 20.53
CA PRO A 60 -5.92 -9.74 20.39
C PRO A 60 -4.56 -10.07 21.05
N ALA A 61 -4.38 -11.32 21.48
CA ALA A 61 -3.19 -11.74 22.22
C ALA A 61 -1.88 -11.42 21.48
N CYS A 62 -1.89 -11.51 20.15
CA CYS A 62 -0.74 -11.27 19.29
C CYS A 62 -0.73 -9.86 18.64
N TRP A 63 -1.29 -8.85 19.32
CA TRP A 63 -1.52 -7.50 18.76
C TRP A 63 -1.03 -6.36 19.70
N PRO A 64 -0.45 -5.26 19.17
CA PRO A 64 0.02 -5.07 17.79
C PRO A 64 1.28 -5.92 17.60
N PRO A 65 1.79 -6.07 16.37
CA PRO A 65 3.06 -6.72 16.15
C PRO A 65 4.21 -5.92 16.79
N GLY A 66 4.41 -6.12 18.09
CA GLY A 66 5.66 -5.85 18.78
C GLY A 66 6.60 -7.04 18.66
N ALA A 67 7.84 -6.87 19.13
CA ALA A 67 9.00 -7.74 18.93
C ALA A 67 8.78 -9.26 19.12
N ASP A 68 7.73 -9.68 19.83
CA ASP A 68 7.47 -11.07 20.20
C ASP A 68 6.38 -11.77 19.36
N THR A 69 5.81 -11.13 18.34
CA THR A 69 4.65 -11.69 17.58
C THR A 69 4.87 -11.71 16.06
N SER A 70 6.02 -12.25 15.64
CA SER A 70 6.31 -12.62 14.25
C SER A 70 5.30 -13.60 13.65
N GLU A 71 4.44 -14.24 14.45
CA GLU A 71 3.45 -15.20 13.99
C GLU A 71 2.41 -14.62 13.01
N ILE A 72 2.03 -13.35 13.18
CA ILE A 72 1.06 -12.72 12.27
C ILE A 72 1.73 -12.29 10.97
N TRP A 73 2.84 -11.55 11.04
CA TRP A 73 3.43 -10.87 9.87
C TRP A 73 4.63 -11.59 9.26
N GLY A 74 5.14 -12.63 9.92
CA GLY A 74 6.37 -13.32 9.55
C GLY A 74 7.66 -12.54 9.81
N THR A 75 7.58 -11.33 10.38
CA THR A 75 8.73 -10.47 10.73
C THR A 75 8.35 -9.51 11.87
N SER A 76 9.34 -9.09 12.66
CA SER A 76 9.21 -8.10 13.74
C SER A 76 9.72 -6.71 13.36
N VAL A 77 10.26 -6.54 12.14
CA VAL A 77 10.81 -5.27 11.68
C VAL A 77 9.68 -4.37 11.19
N THR A 78 9.60 -3.15 11.72
CA THR A 78 8.62 -2.12 11.29
C THR A 78 8.80 -1.77 9.82
N ALA A 79 7.68 -1.65 9.10
CA ALA A 79 7.64 -1.35 7.67
C ALA A 79 8.48 -2.28 6.76
N ALA A 80 8.83 -3.49 7.22
CA ALA A 80 9.48 -4.49 6.39
C ALA A 80 8.47 -5.22 5.50
N LEU A 81 8.89 -5.63 4.32
CA LEU A 81 8.10 -6.51 3.47
C LEU A 81 7.85 -7.84 4.21
N THR A 82 6.59 -8.29 4.22
CA THR A 82 6.24 -9.57 4.83
C THR A 82 6.62 -10.72 3.90
N PRO A 83 6.90 -11.94 4.42
CA PRO A 83 7.10 -13.10 3.56
C PRO A 83 5.91 -13.38 2.64
N HIS A 84 4.68 -13.18 3.14
CA HIS A 84 3.46 -13.30 2.32
C HIS A 84 3.44 -12.24 1.20
N GLY A 85 3.71 -10.98 1.54
CA GLY A 85 3.79 -9.88 0.59
C GLY A 85 4.81 -10.13 -0.52
N GLY A 86 6.01 -10.60 -0.18
CA GLY A 86 7.03 -10.99 -1.16
C GLY A 86 6.56 -12.10 -2.09
N GLN A 87 5.90 -13.13 -1.56
CA GLN A 87 5.34 -14.21 -2.39
C GLN A 87 4.23 -13.70 -3.33
N GLN A 88 3.35 -12.80 -2.87
CA GLN A 88 2.30 -12.24 -3.74
C GLN A 88 2.88 -11.36 -4.86
N ILE A 89 3.92 -10.58 -4.56
CA ILE A 89 4.64 -9.80 -5.57
C ILE A 89 5.30 -10.73 -6.61
N LYS A 90 5.90 -11.83 -6.17
CA LYS A 90 6.45 -12.85 -7.08
C LYS A 90 5.36 -13.47 -7.95
N ASN A 91 4.19 -13.78 -7.39
CA ASN A 91 3.06 -14.31 -8.14
C ASN A 91 2.55 -13.30 -9.19
N MET A 92 2.44 -12.03 -8.82
CA MET A 92 2.07 -10.93 -9.71
C MET A 92 3.08 -10.79 -10.86
N GLY A 93 4.38 -10.79 -10.55
CA GLY A 93 5.45 -10.80 -11.54
C GLY A 93 5.31 -11.99 -12.49
N GLY A 94 5.10 -13.21 -11.97
CA GLY A 94 4.92 -14.40 -12.79
C GLY A 94 3.70 -14.37 -13.70
N TRP A 95 2.59 -13.80 -13.25
CA TRP A 95 1.44 -13.56 -14.10
C TRP A 95 1.75 -12.54 -15.21
N MET A 96 2.34 -11.40 -14.86
CA MET A 96 2.71 -10.36 -15.83
C MET A 96 3.75 -10.86 -16.85
N GLY A 97 4.76 -11.60 -16.40
CA GLY A 97 5.81 -12.18 -17.23
C GLY A 97 5.24 -13.12 -18.29
N ARG A 98 4.32 -14.02 -17.89
CA ARG A 98 3.63 -14.90 -18.83
C ARG A 98 2.71 -14.17 -19.80
N ALA A 99 2.04 -13.12 -19.34
CA ALA A 99 1.07 -12.40 -20.15
C ALA A 99 1.71 -11.41 -21.14
N ASN A 100 2.85 -10.80 -20.78
CA ASN A 100 3.37 -9.64 -21.50
C ASN A 100 4.87 -9.73 -21.87
N PHE A 101 5.67 -10.55 -21.18
CA PHE A 101 7.14 -10.45 -21.28
C PHE A 101 7.83 -11.75 -21.71
N SER A 102 7.09 -12.72 -22.26
CA SER A 102 7.66 -14.02 -22.65
C SER A 102 8.72 -13.94 -23.75
N SER A 103 8.73 -12.86 -24.55
CA SER A 103 9.70 -12.62 -25.63
C SER A 103 10.81 -11.65 -25.25
N VAL A 104 10.70 -10.96 -24.10
CA VAL A 104 11.67 -9.95 -23.65
C VAL A 104 12.92 -10.65 -23.11
N LYS A 105 14.10 -10.25 -23.57
CA LYS A 105 15.36 -10.84 -23.11
C LYS A 105 15.79 -10.23 -21.78
N CYS A 106 16.52 -11.01 -20.98
CA CYS A 106 17.00 -10.55 -19.67
C CYS A 106 17.80 -9.23 -19.73
N ASN A 107 18.56 -9.00 -20.79
CA ASN A 107 19.38 -7.79 -20.97
C ASN A 107 18.61 -6.58 -21.53
N GLU A 108 17.32 -6.72 -21.79
CA GLU A 108 16.40 -5.66 -22.23
C GLU A 108 15.57 -5.12 -21.05
N VAL A 109 15.79 -5.65 -19.84
CA VAL A 109 15.07 -5.29 -18.62
C VAL A 109 15.97 -4.43 -17.74
N ALA A 110 15.43 -3.30 -17.27
CA ALA A 110 16.03 -2.49 -16.23
C ALA A 110 15.08 -2.42 -15.03
N VAL A 111 15.64 -2.48 -13.82
CA VAL A 111 14.88 -2.55 -12.58
C VAL A 111 15.34 -1.41 -11.69
N TYR A 112 14.38 -0.65 -11.17
CA TYR A 112 14.66 0.48 -10.27
C TYR A 112 13.89 0.31 -8.96
N ALA A 113 14.51 0.71 -7.86
CA ALA A 113 13.86 0.76 -6.55
C ALA A 113 14.44 1.92 -5.72
N ASP A 114 13.70 2.32 -4.69
CA ASP A 114 14.21 3.23 -3.67
C ASP A 114 15.27 2.50 -2.82
N THR A 115 16.53 2.91 -2.97
CA THR A 115 17.68 2.30 -2.28
C THR A 115 17.71 2.57 -0.78
N HIS A 116 16.95 3.57 -0.29
CA HIS A 116 16.80 3.82 1.15
C HIS A 116 15.71 2.95 1.78
N SER A 117 14.97 2.19 0.97
CA SER A 117 13.84 1.41 1.40
C SER A 117 14.02 -0.08 1.10
N ARG A 118 14.38 -0.85 2.12
CA ARG A 118 14.59 -2.30 2.01
C ARG A 118 13.40 -3.03 1.39
N ARG A 119 12.16 -2.66 1.76
CA ARG A 119 10.94 -3.26 1.23
C ARG A 119 10.75 -3.02 -0.27
N ASP A 120 11.23 -1.90 -0.80
CA ASP A 120 11.10 -1.56 -2.22
C ASP A 120 12.12 -2.36 -3.05
N ILE A 121 13.36 -2.50 -2.55
CA ILE A 121 14.38 -3.41 -3.11
C ILE A 121 13.83 -4.85 -3.15
N GLU A 122 13.33 -5.36 -2.02
CA GLU A 122 12.80 -6.73 -1.94
C GLU A 122 11.56 -6.94 -2.82
N THR A 123 10.73 -5.90 -2.99
CA THR A 123 9.59 -5.95 -3.92
C THR A 123 10.09 -6.09 -5.35
N ALA A 124 11.05 -5.26 -5.75
CA ALA A 124 11.63 -5.31 -7.09
C ALA A 124 12.26 -6.68 -7.37
N THR A 125 13.07 -7.20 -6.45
CA THR A 125 13.65 -8.56 -6.53
C THR A 125 12.59 -9.64 -6.65
N ASN A 126 11.54 -9.62 -5.81
CA ASN A 126 10.49 -10.65 -5.87
C ASN A 126 9.71 -10.57 -7.18
N TRP A 127 9.43 -9.36 -7.68
CA TRP A 127 8.70 -9.17 -8.92
C TRP A 127 9.50 -9.68 -10.11
N THR A 128 10.79 -9.36 -10.20
CA THR A 128 11.68 -9.81 -11.28
C THR A 128 11.89 -11.31 -11.24
N ALA A 129 12.03 -11.90 -10.04
CA ALA A 129 12.07 -13.35 -9.84
C ALA A 129 10.81 -14.06 -10.31
N GLY A 130 9.66 -13.37 -10.26
CA GLY A 130 8.40 -13.85 -10.82
C GLY A 130 8.34 -13.72 -12.34
N ALA A 131 8.58 -12.51 -12.85
CA ALA A 131 8.40 -12.16 -14.25
C ALA A 131 9.46 -12.79 -15.18
N PHE A 132 10.69 -12.93 -14.69
CA PHE A 132 11.86 -13.38 -15.45
C PHE A 132 12.59 -14.49 -14.71
N PRO A 133 11.97 -15.66 -14.48
CA PRO A 133 12.48 -16.69 -13.58
C PRO A 133 13.79 -17.36 -14.04
N SER A 134 14.15 -17.23 -15.32
CA SER A 134 15.41 -17.74 -15.88
C SER A 134 16.53 -16.70 -15.94
N CYS A 135 16.29 -15.49 -15.45
CA CYS A 135 17.22 -14.37 -15.50
C CYS A 135 17.80 -14.10 -14.11
N ASP A 136 18.58 -15.04 -13.56
CA ASP A 136 19.09 -14.97 -12.17
C ASP A 136 19.81 -13.65 -11.85
N ALA A 137 20.53 -13.09 -12.82
CA ALA A 137 21.19 -11.80 -12.68
C ALA A 137 20.22 -10.66 -12.34
N LEU A 138 18.96 -10.70 -12.79
CA LEU A 138 17.93 -9.68 -12.51
C LEU A 138 17.33 -9.78 -11.10
N HIS A 139 17.63 -10.84 -10.36
CA HIS A 139 17.06 -11.07 -9.03
C HIS A 139 18.01 -10.57 -7.92
N ALA A 140 19.27 -10.31 -8.27
CA ALA A 140 20.25 -9.81 -7.32
C ALA A 140 20.01 -8.33 -6.99
N GLU A 141 20.32 -7.92 -5.76
CA GLU A 141 20.08 -6.54 -5.32
C GLU A 141 21.04 -5.54 -5.97
N ASP A 142 22.24 -5.99 -6.33
CA ASP A 142 23.31 -5.19 -6.93
C ASP A 142 23.02 -4.75 -8.37
N VAL A 143 22.03 -5.35 -9.03
CA VAL A 143 21.57 -4.94 -10.36
C VAL A 143 20.35 -4.01 -10.33
N ILE A 144 19.78 -3.77 -9.15
CA ILE A 144 18.68 -2.82 -8.99
C ILE A 144 19.29 -1.42 -9.03
N TYR A 145 18.91 -0.67 -10.06
CA TYR A 145 19.30 0.72 -10.18
C TYR A 145 18.51 1.56 -9.18
N GLY A 146 19.15 1.98 -8.10
CA GLY A 146 18.75 3.17 -7.38
C GLY A 146 19.96 4.09 -7.35
N ASP A 147 19.74 5.33 -7.74
CA ASP A 147 20.78 6.34 -7.60
C ASP A 147 20.42 7.15 -6.36
N PRO A 148 21.10 6.93 -5.22
CA PRO A 148 20.84 7.74 -4.02
C PRO A 148 21.09 9.24 -4.28
N ASP A 149 21.84 9.59 -5.33
CA ASP A 149 22.13 10.96 -5.73
C ASP A 149 21.16 11.50 -6.81
N LYS A 150 20.37 10.65 -7.48
CA LYS A 150 19.26 11.09 -8.35
C LYS A 150 17.94 10.74 -7.67
N GLN A 151 17.35 11.75 -7.04
CA GLN A 151 16.07 11.72 -6.32
C GLN A 151 14.87 11.35 -7.22
N LEU A 152 14.85 10.12 -7.74
CA LEU A 152 13.72 9.54 -8.44
C LEU A 152 12.62 9.16 -7.44
N PHE A 153 13.03 8.80 -6.23
CA PHE A 153 12.16 8.50 -5.10
C PHE A 153 12.37 9.57 -4.03
N ASN A 154 11.27 10.06 -3.45
CA ASN A 154 11.30 11.03 -2.37
C ASN A 154 11.24 10.27 -1.05
N ASP A 155 12.28 10.35 -0.23
CA ASP A 155 12.39 9.74 1.09
C ASP A 155 11.80 10.61 2.21
N GLY A 156 11.16 11.73 1.84
CA GLY A 156 10.61 12.73 2.75
C GLY A 156 11.63 13.76 3.22
N THR A 157 12.89 13.66 2.83
CA THR A 157 13.86 14.70 3.12
C THR A 157 13.71 15.84 2.12
N ASN A 158 13.85 17.09 2.59
CA ASN A 158 13.85 18.26 1.71
C ASN A 158 15.22 18.41 1.03
N ASP A 159 15.76 17.31 0.52
CA ASP A 159 17.10 17.27 -0.04
C ASP A 159 17.09 17.70 -1.52
N THR A 160 15.90 18.02 -2.06
CA THR A 160 15.73 18.47 -3.43
C THR A 160 15.96 19.98 -3.57
N LEU A 161 16.40 20.41 -4.75
CA LEU A 161 16.38 21.81 -5.18
C LEU A 161 14.95 22.36 -5.38
N CYS A 162 13.91 21.54 -5.16
CA CYS A 162 12.51 21.90 -5.36
C CYS A 162 11.89 22.32 -4.03
N GLN A 163 11.29 23.51 -4.00
CA GLN A 163 10.56 23.96 -2.82
C GLN A 163 9.28 23.14 -2.66
N TYR A 164 9.00 22.71 -1.43
CA TYR A 164 7.67 22.19 -1.10
C TYR A 164 6.59 23.23 -1.38
N PRO A 165 5.37 22.80 -1.78
CA PRO A 165 4.25 23.72 -1.91
C PRO A 165 4.05 24.53 -0.62
N SER A 166 3.65 25.79 -0.76
CA SER A 166 3.35 26.60 0.42
C SER A 166 2.18 26.00 1.21
N LYS A 167 2.11 26.33 2.50
CA LYS A 167 0.99 25.93 3.36
C LYS A 167 -0.37 26.27 2.73
N ASP A 168 -0.49 27.44 2.13
CA ASP A 168 -1.75 27.88 1.51
C ASP A 168 -2.14 27.01 0.31
N VAL A 169 -1.17 26.54 -0.48
CA VAL A 169 -1.42 25.59 -1.57
C VAL A 169 -1.92 24.26 -1.02
N ILE A 170 -1.27 23.72 0.02
CA ILE A 170 -1.70 22.45 0.64
C ILE A 170 -3.09 22.60 1.26
N LEU A 171 -3.34 23.69 1.99
CA LEU A 171 -4.65 23.96 2.58
C LEU A 171 -5.72 24.11 1.50
N ALA A 172 -5.44 24.78 0.38
CA ALA A 172 -6.38 24.89 -0.72
C ALA A 172 -6.72 23.51 -1.33
N LEU A 173 -5.74 22.61 -1.45
CA LEU A 173 -5.98 21.23 -1.91
C LEU A 173 -6.87 20.43 -0.95
N LEU A 174 -6.82 20.74 0.35
CA LEU A 174 -7.66 20.11 1.38
C LEU A 174 -9.06 20.76 1.51
N GLY A 175 -9.37 21.76 0.69
CA GLY A 175 -10.63 22.52 0.79
C GLY A 175 -10.62 23.64 1.85
N GLY A 176 -9.44 23.99 2.35
CA GLY A 176 -9.21 25.02 3.37
C GLY A 176 -9.15 24.48 4.81
N SER A 177 -8.62 25.30 5.72
CA SER A 177 -8.64 25.04 7.17
C SER A 177 -9.81 25.71 7.89
N ASP A 178 -10.61 26.52 7.18
CA ASP A 178 -11.74 27.25 7.74
C ASP A 178 -12.73 26.28 8.42
N GLY A 179 -13.23 26.69 9.58
CA GLY A 179 -14.08 25.82 10.40
C GLY A 179 -13.38 24.57 10.96
N GLY A 180 -12.04 24.54 11.01
CA GLY A 180 -11.28 23.38 11.49
C GLY A 180 -11.34 22.23 10.50
N PHE A 181 -11.04 22.52 9.23
CA PHE A 181 -11.09 21.58 8.10
C PHE A 181 -12.50 21.03 7.83
N ALA A 182 -13.51 21.91 7.81
CA ALA A 182 -14.91 21.51 7.60
C ALA A 182 -15.10 20.74 6.27
N ALA A 183 -14.52 21.21 5.17
CA ALA A 183 -14.64 20.55 3.87
C ALA A 183 -14.08 19.12 3.85
N LEU A 184 -12.94 18.90 4.52
CA LEU A 184 -12.34 17.57 4.64
C LEU A 184 -13.23 16.64 5.48
N ARG A 185 -13.82 17.16 6.56
CA ARG A 185 -14.76 16.43 7.41
C ARG A 185 -16.06 16.10 6.68
N ASP A 186 -16.59 17.02 5.89
CA ASP A 186 -17.78 16.78 5.07
C ASP A 186 -17.51 15.71 4.00
N SER A 187 -16.27 15.61 3.53
CA SER A 187 -15.88 14.65 2.49
C SER A 187 -15.62 13.23 3.02
N TRP A 188 -15.09 13.11 4.24
CA TRP A 188 -14.60 11.82 4.77
C TRP A 188 -15.18 11.43 6.13
N GLY A 189 -16.08 12.24 6.70
CA GLY A 189 -16.61 12.04 8.05
C GLY A 189 -17.30 10.68 8.23
N SER A 190 -18.04 10.22 7.22
CA SER A 190 -18.70 8.90 7.25
C SER A 190 -17.71 7.73 7.29
N GLU A 191 -16.58 7.86 6.60
CA GLU A 191 -15.50 6.89 6.54
C GLU A 191 -14.75 6.88 7.88
N ILE A 192 -14.47 8.05 8.44
CA ILE A 192 -13.88 8.21 9.77
C ILE A 192 -14.77 7.56 10.83
N ASP A 193 -16.07 7.83 10.80
CA ASP A 193 -17.05 7.20 11.71
C ASP A 193 -17.15 5.68 11.50
N THR A 194 -16.90 5.19 10.28
CA THR A 194 -16.87 3.76 10.00
C THR A 194 -15.65 3.09 10.62
N ILE A 195 -14.47 3.71 10.51
CA ILE A 195 -13.28 3.25 11.21
C ILE A 195 -13.48 3.33 12.73
N ASP A 196 -14.06 4.43 13.23
CA ASP A 196 -14.32 4.63 14.66
C ASP A 196 -15.19 3.53 15.26
N ARG A 197 -16.24 3.06 14.56
CA ARG A 197 -17.07 1.94 15.02
C ARG A 197 -16.28 0.64 15.21
N VAL A 198 -15.22 0.44 14.44
CA VAL A 198 -14.36 -0.74 14.53
C VAL A 198 -13.38 -0.57 15.69
N VAL A 199 -12.71 0.58 15.77
CA VAL A 199 -11.65 0.83 16.76
C VAL A 199 -12.18 1.27 18.11
N ASN A 200 -13.42 1.76 18.19
CA ASN A 200 -14.02 2.41 19.35
C ASN A 200 -13.03 3.40 20.00
N CYS A 201 -12.56 4.33 19.19
CA CYS A 201 -11.76 5.44 19.67
C CYS A 201 -12.69 6.41 20.41
N CYS A 202 -12.23 7.22 21.36
CA CYS A 202 -10.90 7.27 21.97
C CYS A 202 -11.04 7.51 23.50
N PRO A 203 -9.99 7.27 24.30
CA PRO A 203 -9.99 7.69 25.69
C PRO A 203 -10.16 9.23 25.81
N VAL A 204 -10.84 9.70 26.87
CA VAL A 204 -11.29 11.10 27.02
C VAL A 204 -10.16 12.13 26.87
N ASN A 205 -8.96 11.78 27.30
CA ASN A 205 -7.78 12.64 27.24
C ASN A 205 -7.36 13.01 25.80
N MET A 206 -7.77 12.24 24.78
CA MET A 206 -7.49 12.58 23.38
C MET A 206 -8.38 13.70 22.84
N CYS A 207 -9.68 13.68 23.15
CA CYS A 207 -10.62 14.69 22.64
C CYS A 207 -10.78 15.88 23.59
N GLY A 208 -10.35 15.74 24.85
CA GLY A 208 -10.56 16.73 25.92
C GLY A 208 -12.03 16.90 26.36
N THR A 209 -12.98 16.24 25.68
CA THR A 209 -14.43 16.34 25.90
C THR A 209 -15.13 15.01 25.58
N GLN A 210 -16.43 14.91 25.91
CA GLN A 210 -17.29 13.75 25.59
C GLN A 210 -18.47 14.17 24.70
N PRO A 211 -18.93 13.32 23.75
CA PRO A 211 -18.37 12.01 23.39
C PRO A 211 -17.00 12.12 22.71
N CYS A 212 -16.07 11.21 23.01
CA CYS A 212 -14.75 11.18 22.39
C CYS A 212 -14.67 10.05 21.37
N ASN A 213 -14.64 10.41 20.09
CA ASN A 213 -14.50 9.53 18.93
C ASN A 213 -13.49 10.11 17.94
N LEU A 214 -13.12 9.37 16.88
CA LEU A 214 -12.17 9.86 15.87
C LEU A 214 -12.60 11.22 15.28
N SER A 215 -13.89 11.40 15.00
CA SER A 215 -14.44 12.64 14.45
C SER A 215 -14.40 13.83 15.41
N ALA A 216 -14.28 13.58 16.71
CA ALA A 216 -14.14 14.61 17.75
C ALA A 216 -12.69 15.05 17.97
N ILE A 217 -11.70 14.30 17.46
CA ILE A 217 -10.29 14.72 17.51
C ILE A 217 -10.07 15.84 16.48
N PRO A 218 -9.60 17.04 16.89
CA PRO A 218 -9.34 18.13 15.95
C PRO A 218 -8.35 17.74 14.85
N ILE A 219 -8.69 18.06 13.59
CA ILE A 219 -7.77 17.93 12.46
C ILE A 219 -6.79 19.09 12.51
N THR A 220 -5.49 18.79 12.44
CA THR A 220 -4.39 19.78 12.45
C THR A 220 -3.68 19.81 11.11
N TYR A 221 -3.01 20.92 10.81
CA TYR A 221 -2.05 20.98 9.68
C TYR A 221 -0.68 20.49 10.16
N GLU A 222 -0.15 19.46 9.52
CA GLU A 222 1.18 18.92 9.81
C GLU A 222 2.21 19.35 8.76
N GLY A 223 1.77 19.60 7.52
CA GLY A 223 2.61 20.12 6.45
C GLY A 223 3.74 19.20 5.99
N LYS A 224 3.66 17.90 6.33
CA LYS A 224 4.63 16.91 5.88
C LYS A 224 4.23 16.42 4.48
N PRO A 225 5.18 16.21 3.55
CA PRO A 225 4.89 15.69 2.21
C PRO A 225 4.11 14.38 2.20
N TRP A 226 4.31 13.52 3.21
CA TRP A 226 3.63 12.23 3.38
C TRP A 226 2.43 12.27 4.33
N ALA A 227 2.19 13.40 5.02
CA ALA A 227 1.10 13.58 5.98
C ALA A 227 0.77 15.08 6.11
N ALA A 228 -0.12 15.57 5.24
CA ALA A 228 -0.50 16.99 5.24
C ALA A 228 -1.31 17.40 6.48
N THR A 229 -2.06 16.46 7.05
CA THR A 229 -2.95 16.66 8.19
C THR A 229 -2.64 15.70 9.33
N GLY A 230 -2.94 16.09 10.56
CA GLY A 230 -2.89 15.26 11.76
C GLY A 230 -4.27 15.07 12.41
N GLY A 231 -4.28 14.52 13.63
CA GLY A 231 -5.49 14.38 14.43
C GLY A 231 -6.40 13.23 14.00
N GLY A 232 -7.72 13.41 14.11
CA GLY A 232 -8.70 12.34 13.87
C GLY A 232 -8.65 11.76 12.46
N HIS A 233 -8.40 12.60 11.46
CA HIS A 233 -8.27 12.18 10.06
C HIS A 233 -7.03 11.30 9.82
N ASP A 234 -5.87 11.71 10.34
CA ASP A 234 -4.63 10.93 10.20
C ASP A 234 -4.71 9.59 10.94
N LEU A 235 -5.31 9.58 12.14
CA LEU A 235 -5.56 8.34 12.88
C LEU A 235 -6.52 7.39 12.14
N ALA A 236 -7.55 7.92 11.48
CA ALA A 236 -8.45 7.11 10.66
C ALA A 236 -7.72 6.48 9.47
N ILE A 237 -6.85 7.24 8.78
CA ILE A 237 -5.99 6.74 7.69
C ILE A 237 -5.06 5.64 8.20
N PHE A 238 -4.41 5.87 9.33
CA PHE A 238 -3.54 4.89 9.97
C PHE A 238 -4.27 3.57 10.22
N TRP A 239 -5.45 3.61 10.85
CA TRP A 239 -6.22 2.42 11.16
C TRP A 239 -6.72 1.71 9.91
N ALA A 240 -7.18 2.47 8.90
CA ALA A 240 -7.61 1.92 7.62
C ALA A 240 -6.46 1.17 6.92
N GLU A 241 -5.27 1.78 6.84
CA GLU A 241 -4.11 1.11 6.25
C GLU A 241 -3.68 -0.11 7.07
N PHE A 242 -3.67 -0.02 8.40
CA PHE A 242 -3.33 -1.14 9.27
C PHE A 242 -4.23 -2.35 9.00
N PHE A 243 -5.55 -2.15 8.97
CA PHE A 243 -6.52 -3.23 8.76
C PHE A 243 -6.45 -3.80 7.35
N LEU A 244 -6.20 -2.95 6.35
CA LEU A 244 -5.94 -3.39 4.99
C LEU A 244 -4.70 -4.29 4.94
N LEU A 245 -3.60 -3.91 5.60
CA LEU A 245 -2.39 -4.72 5.62
C LEU A 245 -2.61 -6.06 6.33
N GLU A 246 -3.38 -6.09 7.42
CA GLU A 246 -3.71 -7.35 8.11
C GLU A 246 -4.49 -8.29 7.17
N TYR A 247 -5.50 -7.75 6.48
CA TYR A 247 -6.29 -8.51 5.52
C TYR A 247 -5.43 -9.03 4.36
N LEU A 248 -4.62 -8.17 3.75
CA LEU A 248 -3.77 -8.53 2.61
C LEU A 248 -2.63 -9.48 2.98
N ASN A 249 -2.23 -9.52 4.25
CA ASN A 249 -1.27 -10.49 4.77
C ASN A 249 -1.90 -11.89 4.99
N GLY A 250 -3.22 -12.02 4.81
CA GLY A 250 -3.94 -13.29 4.94
C GLY A 250 -4.43 -13.58 6.35
N ASN A 251 -4.57 -12.57 7.20
CA ASN A 251 -5.06 -12.76 8.57
C ASN A 251 -6.55 -13.16 8.54
N LYS A 252 -6.89 -14.27 9.19
CA LYS A 252 -8.27 -14.78 9.26
C LYS A 252 -9.20 -13.87 10.07
N GLN A 253 -8.64 -13.25 11.10
CA GLN A 253 -9.29 -12.21 11.89
C GLN A 253 -8.41 -10.98 11.83
N PHE A 254 -9.00 -9.84 11.53
CA PHE A 254 -8.30 -8.56 11.40
C PHE A 254 -9.15 -7.45 12.02
N ALA A 255 -8.59 -6.24 12.07
CA ALA A 255 -9.22 -5.08 12.66
C ALA A 255 -9.64 -5.31 14.12
N LEU A 256 -8.66 -5.64 14.96
CA LEU A 256 -8.87 -5.95 16.38
C LEU A 256 -9.83 -7.13 16.59
N GLY A 257 -9.86 -8.06 15.64
CA GLY A 257 -10.74 -9.23 15.63
C GLY A 257 -12.22 -8.90 15.36
N GLN A 258 -12.53 -7.69 14.91
CA GLN A 258 -13.91 -7.30 14.58
C GLN A 258 -14.35 -7.77 13.19
N LEU A 259 -13.39 -8.07 12.32
CA LEU A 259 -13.64 -8.49 10.93
C LEU A 259 -12.91 -9.82 10.63
N SER A 260 -13.41 -10.57 9.65
CA SER A 260 -12.84 -11.83 9.19
C SER A 260 -12.81 -11.92 7.67
N SER A 261 -11.79 -12.60 7.12
CA SER A 261 -11.58 -12.83 5.69
C SER A 261 -12.24 -14.09 5.15
#